data_AF-A0A5B7K860-F1
#
_entry.id   AF-A0A5B7K860-F1
#
_cell.length_a   1.000
_cell.length_b   1.000
_cell.length_c   1.000
_cell.angle_alpha   90.00
_cell.angle_beta   90.00
_cell.angle_gamma   90.00
#
_symmetry.space_group_name_H-M   'P 1'
#
loop_
_entity.id
_entity.type
_entity.pdbx_description
1 polymer ?
#
loop_
_entity_poly.entity_id
_entity_poly.type
_entity_poly.pdbx_seq_one_letter_code
_entity_poly.pdbx_strand_id
1 'polypeptide(L)'
;MAQTNMHEAAAALSDWVTTWGLTVSAPKSTHMCFTLKHLPSSPITSLCGQGVPYSRTHTFLGLHLDGPRLSWARHIDHLRTAYNKRLDILKKIAEVRWGANSDLLRYYLATIRPKLMYGSSIYRSAACSLLNKLDLIQNAALRISLGAMKSSPLKRDFVPALPPHSELTPVSSPRYPLFHLWGGPMHSCMAPWSMTTPPCQSPTNPQHPGLTTTTSTVH
;
A
#
# COMPACT_ATOMS: atom_id res chain seq x y z
N MET A 1 -14.87 -14.67 24.88
CA MET A 1 -15.21 -13.72 23.79
C MET A 1 -14.31 -13.91 22.57
N ALA A 2 -13.03 -13.50 22.56
CA ALA A 2 -12.23 -13.64 21.33
C ALA A 2 -12.06 -15.10 20.84
N GLN A 3 -11.79 -16.03 21.75
CA GLN A 3 -11.66 -17.46 21.40
C GLN A 3 -12.98 -18.11 20.99
N THR A 4 -14.09 -17.73 21.66
CA THR A 4 -15.43 -18.24 21.34
C THR A 4 -15.87 -17.81 19.95
N ASN A 5 -15.64 -16.54 19.58
CA ASN A 5 -15.96 -16.03 18.25
C ASN A 5 -15.13 -16.71 17.15
N MET A 6 -13.87 -17.05 17.44
CA MET A 6 -13.01 -17.78 16.50
C MET A 6 -13.50 -19.22 16.28
N HIS A 7 -13.97 -19.90 17.34
CA HIS A 7 -14.59 -21.23 17.22
C HIS A 7 -15.88 -21.19 16.42
N GLU A 8 -16.75 -20.23 16.70
CA GLU A 8 -18.00 -20.03 15.98
C GLU A 8 -17.77 -19.76 14.49
N ALA A 9 -16.81 -18.89 14.16
CA ALA A 9 -16.43 -18.63 12.78
C ALA A 9 -15.84 -19.87 12.08
N ALA A 10 -15.06 -20.70 12.79
CA ALA A 10 -14.51 -21.94 12.24
C ALA A 10 -15.60 -22.99 11.99
N ALA A 11 -16.63 -23.05 12.84
CA ALA A 11 -17.80 -23.90 12.64
C ALA A 11 -18.60 -23.45 11.41
N ALA A 12 -18.95 -22.16 11.34
CA ALA A 12 -19.67 -21.59 10.19
C ALA A 12 -18.90 -21.78 8.86
N LEU A 13 -17.57 -21.65 8.88
CA LEU A 13 -16.72 -21.95 7.73
C LEU A 13 -16.80 -23.43 7.34
N SER A 14 -16.79 -24.34 8.32
CA SER A 14 -16.88 -25.79 8.07
C SER A 14 -18.22 -26.15 7.43
N ASP A 15 -19.32 -25.56 7.90
CA ASP A 15 -20.66 -25.76 7.36
C ASP A 15 -20.77 -25.22 5.93
N TRP A 16 -20.21 -24.03 5.68
CA TRP A 16 -20.17 -23.43 4.34
C TRP A 16 -19.38 -24.29 3.37
N VAL A 17 -18.17 -24.71 3.74
CA VAL A 17 -17.32 -25.59 2.92
C VAL A 17 -18.06 -26.88 2.55
N THR A 18 -18.76 -27.47 3.52
CA THR A 18 -19.55 -28.69 3.32
C THR A 18 -20.74 -28.46 2.38
N THR A 19 -21.45 -27.34 2.56
CA THR A 19 -22.59 -26.95 1.71
C THR A 19 -22.19 -26.85 0.23
N TRP A 20 -20.99 -26.36 -0.05
CA TRP A 20 -20.45 -26.21 -1.40
C TRP A 20 -19.66 -27.42 -1.90
N GLY A 21 -19.61 -28.52 -1.15
CA GLY A 21 -18.86 -29.74 -1.53
C GLY A 21 -17.35 -29.54 -1.59
N LEU A 22 -16.82 -28.54 -0.88
CA LEU A 22 -15.38 -28.27 -0.79
C LEU A 22 -14.77 -29.11 0.35
N THR A 23 -13.47 -29.36 0.29
CA THR A 23 -12.73 -30.07 1.34
C THR A 23 -11.54 -29.23 1.80
N VAL A 24 -11.51 -28.85 3.08
CA VAL A 24 -10.40 -28.10 3.68
C VAL A 24 -9.45 -29.05 4.40
N SER A 25 -8.16 -28.91 4.10
CA SER A 25 -7.10 -29.72 4.73
C SER A 25 -6.59 -29.05 6.01
N ALA A 26 -7.17 -29.38 7.16
CA ALA A 26 -6.73 -28.87 8.47
C ALA A 26 -5.20 -29.01 8.75
N PRO A 27 -4.49 -30.08 8.35
CA PRO A 27 -3.04 -30.18 8.55
C PRO A 27 -2.21 -29.17 7.75
N LYS A 28 -2.77 -28.62 6.67
CA LYS A 28 -2.14 -27.57 5.84
C LYS A 28 -2.53 -26.17 6.29
N SER A 29 -3.54 -26.08 7.16
CA SER A 29 -4.02 -24.83 7.74
C SER A 29 -3.22 -24.50 9.00
N THR A 30 -3.07 -23.22 9.26
CA THR A 30 -2.52 -22.70 10.51
C THR A 30 -3.36 -21.51 10.90
N HIS A 31 -3.64 -21.33 12.19
CA HIS A 31 -4.30 -20.13 12.66
C HIS A 31 -3.31 -19.22 13.38
N MET A 32 -3.58 -17.92 13.30
CA MET A 32 -2.77 -16.88 13.93
C MET A 32 -3.70 -15.81 14.51
N CYS A 33 -3.26 -15.17 15.59
CA CYS A 33 -4.02 -14.14 16.28
C CYS A 33 -3.26 -12.82 16.21
N PHE A 34 -3.99 -11.75 15.85
CA PHE A 34 -3.48 -10.39 15.91
C PHE A 34 -4.19 -9.61 17.02
N THR A 35 -3.43 -9.11 17.98
CA THR A 35 -3.96 -8.36 19.12
C THR A 35 -2.90 -7.40 19.69
N LEU A 36 -3.36 -6.25 20.15
CA LEU A 36 -2.55 -5.31 20.93
C LEU A 36 -2.48 -5.69 22.41
N LYS A 37 -3.42 -6.51 22.89
CA LYS A 37 -3.47 -7.00 24.27
C LYS A 37 -2.49 -8.15 24.47
N HIS A 38 -2.07 -8.35 25.71
CA HIS A 38 -1.29 -9.53 26.06
C HIS A 38 -2.09 -10.80 25.76
N LEU A 39 -1.45 -11.78 25.12
CA LEU A 39 -2.05 -13.06 24.80
C LEU A 39 -1.50 -14.11 25.78
N PRO A 40 -2.22 -14.42 26.88
CA PRO A 40 -1.69 -15.25 27.96
C PRO A 40 -1.53 -16.72 27.59
N SER A 41 -2.32 -17.22 26.64
CA SER A 41 -2.23 -18.59 26.13
C SER A 41 -2.44 -18.62 24.61
N SER A 42 -1.82 -19.58 23.94
CA SER A 42 -2.08 -19.82 22.52
C SER A 42 -3.52 -20.33 22.35
N PRO A 43 -4.35 -19.65 21.55
CA PRO A 43 -5.72 -20.07 21.34
C PRO A 43 -5.75 -21.43 20.63
N ILE A 44 -6.57 -22.35 21.11
CA ILE A 44 -6.77 -23.65 20.46
C ILE A 44 -7.94 -23.51 19.50
N THR A 45 -7.85 -24.09 18.29
CA THR A 45 -8.92 -24.05 17.28
C THR A 45 -8.99 -25.40 16.58
N SER A 46 -10.20 -25.85 16.26
CA SER A 46 -10.43 -26.96 15.34
C SER A 46 -11.14 -26.48 14.09
N LEU A 47 -10.84 -27.11 12.96
CA LEU A 47 -11.48 -26.88 11.66
C LEU A 47 -11.88 -28.24 11.09
N CYS A 48 -13.14 -28.41 10.68
CA CYS A 48 -13.67 -29.69 10.20
C CYS A 48 -13.38 -30.87 11.17
N GLY A 49 -13.47 -30.64 12.48
CA GLY A 49 -13.21 -31.68 13.50
C GLY A 49 -11.74 -32.05 13.71
N GLN A 50 -10.80 -31.33 13.08
CA GLN A 50 -9.36 -31.55 13.23
C GLN A 50 -8.67 -30.33 13.88
N GLY A 51 -7.69 -30.57 14.75
CA GLY A 51 -6.95 -29.49 15.41
C GLY A 51 -6.06 -28.71 14.45
N VAL A 52 -6.15 -27.38 14.45
CA VAL A 52 -5.30 -26.50 13.65
C VAL A 52 -4.17 -25.96 14.55
N PRO A 53 -2.90 -26.01 14.11
CA PRO A 53 -1.79 -25.50 14.89
C PRO A 53 -1.75 -23.97 14.91
N TYR A 54 -1.47 -23.41 16.09
CA TYR A 54 -1.25 -21.98 16.28
C TYR A 54 0.17 -21.60 15.86
N SER A 55 0.32 -20.59 14.99
CA SER A 55 1.63 -20.02 14.65
C SER A 55 1.66 -18.52 14.88
N ARG A 56 2.81 -18.00 15.32
CA ARG A 56 3.08 -16.54 15.40
C ARG A 56 3.72 -15.98 14.13
N THR A 57 4.16 -16.84 13.22
CA THR A 57 4.70 -16.40 11.93
C THR A 57 4.11 -17.25 10.82
N HIS A 58 3.63 -16.61 9.76
CA HIS A 58 3.08 -17.31 8.61
C HIS A 58 3.35 -16.52 7.33
N THR A 59 3.55 -17.22 6.22
CA THR A 59 3.73 -16.58 4.92
C THR A 59 2.43 -16.71 4.13
N PHE A 60 1.82 -15.59 3.80
CA PHE A 60 0.58 -15.54 3.03
C PHE A 60 0.80 -14.72 1.77
N LEU A 61 0.62 -15.33 0.59
CA LEU A 61 0.84 -14.68 -0.71
C LEU A 61 2.23 -14.00 -0.83
N GLY A 62 3.27 -14.58 -0.23
CA GLY A 62 4.62 -14.00 -0.23
C GLY A 62 4.85 -12.85 0.76
N LEU A 63 3.85 -12.49 1.57
CA LEU A 63 3.97 -11.58 2.70
C LEU A 63 4.25 -12.35 3.97
N HIS A 64 5.19 -11.86 4.79
CA HIS A 64 5.51 -12.48 6.08
C HIS A 64 4.71 -11.78 7.17
N LEU A 65 3.72 -12.47 7.70
CA LEU A 65 2.89 -11.99 8.79
C LEU A 65 3.56 -12.36 10.12
N ASP A 66 3.69 -11.38 11.01
CA ASP A 66 4.31 -11.53 12.33
C ASP A 66 3.32 -11.18 13.45
N GLY A 67 2.87 -12.18 14.18
CA GLY A 67 2.01 -12.03 15.34
C GLY A 67 2.79 -11.73 16.63
N PRO A 68 2.12 -11.22 17.69
CA PRO A 68 0.69 -10.90 17.73
C PRO A 68 0.36 -9.49 17.24
N ARG A 69 1.34 -8.61 17.01
CA ARG A 69 1.08 -7.18 16.73
C ARG A 69 1.04 -6.81 15.24
N LEU A 70 1.32 -7.73 14.33
CA LEU A 70 1.43 -7.47 12.89
C LEU A 70 2.37 -6.29 12.63
N SER A 71 3.62 -6.37 13.14
CA SER A 71 4.55 -5.24 13.10
C SER A 71 5.22 -5.05 11.74
N TRP A 72 5.18 -6.08 10.88
CA TRP A 72 5.83 -6.16 9.57
C TRP A 72 7.36 -6.15 9.60
N ALA A 73 7.99 -6.19 10.78
CA ALA A 73 9.44 -6.12 10.91
C ALA A 73 10.15 -7.21 10.11
N ARG A 74 9.69 -8.46 10.23
CA ARG A 74 10.25 -9.62 9.50
C ARG A 74 10.09 -9.44 7.99
N HIS A 75 8.94 -8.97 7.54
CA HIS A 75 8.68 -8.75 6.11
C HIS A 75 9.59 -7.65 5.56
N ILE A 76 9.69 -6.52 6.25
CA ILE A 76 10.50 -5.37 5.84
C ILE A 76 12.00 -5.70 5.83
N ASP A 77 12.50 -6.46 6.81
CA ASP A 77 13.90 -6.88 6.82
C ASP A 77 14.20 -7.91 5.71
N HIS A 78 13.25 -8.80 5.40
CA HIS A 78 13.35 -9.69 4.23
C HIS A 78 13.41 -8.89 2.92
N LEU A 79 12.51 -7.92 2.75
CA LEU A 79 12.50 -6.99 1.62
C LEU A 79 13.82 -6.24 1.50
N ARG A 80 14.30 -5.62 2.58
CA ARG A 80 15.58 -4.90 2.64
C ARG A 80 16.74 -5.77 2.18
N THR A 81 16.83 -7.00 2.68
CA THR A 81 17.90 -7.94 2.30
C THR A 81 17.82 -8.28 0.81
N ALA A 82 16.62 -8.52 0.31
CA ALA A 82 16.40 -8.82 -1.10
C ALA A 82 16.73 -7.60 -2.01
N TYR A 83 16.45 -6.37 -1.56
CA TYR A 83 16.72 -5.16 -2.34
C TYR A 83 18.18 -4.74 -2.31
N ASN A 84 18.87 -4.86 -1.18
CA ASN A 84 20.29 -4.53 -1.10
C ASN A 84 21.09 -5.34 -2.13
N LYS A 85 20.80 -6.64 -2.29
CA LYS A 85 21.41 -7.47 -3.34
C LYS A 85 21.20 -6.90 -4.76
N ARG A 86 20.00 -6.41 -5.07
CA ARG A 86 19.68 -5.81 -6.39
C ARG A 86 20.32 -4.44 -6.56
N LEU A 87 20.40 -3.69 -5.48
CA LEU A 87 21.01 -2.37 -5.43
C LEU A 87 22.54 -2.49 -5.63
N ASP A 88 23.17 -3.52 -5.09
CA ASP A 88 24.60 -3.77 -5.31
C ASP A 88 24.90 -4.14 -6.77
N ILE A 89 24.01 -4.88 -7.43
CA ILE A 89 24.09 -5.10 -8.88
C ILE A 89 23.95 -3.78 -9.64
N LEU A 90 22.95 -2.96 -9.28
CA LEU A 90 22.74 -1.64 -9.88
C LEU A 90 23.98 -0.74 -9.74
N LYS A 91 24.62 -0.72 -8.56
CA LYS A 91 25.88 0.01 -8.32
C LYS A 91 26.98 -0.45 -9.28
N LYS A 92 27.19 -1.76 -9.40
CA LYS A 92 28.21 -2.32 -10.30
C LYS A 92 27.97 -1.92 -11.76
N ILE A 93 26.72 -1.94 -12.21
CA ILE A 93 26.38 -1.50 -13.59
C ILE A 93 26.65 0.00 -13.76
N ALA A 94 26.33 0.81 -12.76
CA ALA A 94 26.57 2.25 -12.76
C ALA A 94 28.05 2.63 -12.68
N GLU A 95 28.89 1.80 -12.06
CA GLU A 95 30.35 1.99 -12.04
C GLU A 95 30.97 1.73 -13.42
N VAL A 96 30.46 0.73 -14.16
CA VAL A 96 30.94 0.40 -15.51
C VAL A 96 30.47 1.45 -16.53
N ARG A 97 29.26 1.97 -16.39
CA ARG A 97 28.68 2.97 -17.27
C ARG A 97 28.60 4.32 -16.55
N TRP A 98 29.56 5.20 -16.82
CA TRP A 98 29.58 6.54 -16.25
C TRP A 98 28.31 7.34 -16.60
N GLY A 99 27.64 7.89 -15.58
CA GLY A 99 26.55 8.86 -15.72
C GLY A 99 25.14 8.30 -15.59
N ALA A 100 24.17 9.22 -15.56
CA ALA A 100 22.75 8.92 -15.52
C ALA A 100 22.32 8.30 -16.86
N ASN A 101 22.01 7.01 -16.85
CA ASN A 101 21.53 6.32 -18.05
C ASN A 101 20.06 5.89 -17.85
N SER A 102 19.23 6.16 -18.85
CA SER A 102 17.87 5.63 -18.97
C SER A 102 17.78 4.11 -18.70
N ASP A 103 18.84 3.35 -19.00
CA ASP A 103 18.93 1.91 -18.75
C ASP A 103 19.02 1.56 -17.26
N LEU A 104 19.73 2.37 -16.45
CA LEU A 104 19.81 2.17 -15.00
C LEU A 104 18.44 2.43 -14.35
N LEU A 105 17.76 3.49 -14.81
CA LEU A 105 16.40 3.79 -14.38
C LEU A 105 15.43 2.66 -14.78
N ARG A 106 15.51 2.17 -16.02
CA ARG A 106 14.72 1.02 -16.48
C ARG A 106 14.99 -0.22 -15.63
N TYR A 107 16.24 -0.51 -15.28
CA TYR A 107 16.59 -1.62 -14.39
C TYR A 107 15.91 -1.46 -13.02
N TYR A 108 16.00 -0.28 -12.40
CA TYR A 108 15.34 -0.02 -11.12
C TYR A 108 13.81 -0.21 -11.21
N LEU A 109 13.19 0.37 -12.25
CA LEU A 109 11.75 0.27 -12.50
C LEU A 109 11.29 -1.17 -12.80
N ALA A 110 12.13 -1.99 -13.42
CA ALA A 110 11.80 -3.36 -13.79
C ALA A 110 12.07 -4.40 -12.68
N THR A 111 13.01 -4.13 -11.77
CA THR A 111 13.49 -5.17 -10.83
C THR A 111 13.22 -4.87 -9.36
N ILE A 112 13.50 -3.65 -8.90
CA ILE A 112 13.40 -3.25 -7.50
C ILE A 112 11.98 -2.76 -7.22
N ARG A 113 11.49 -1.83 -8.04
CA ARG A 113 10.19 -1.18 -7.85
C ARG A 113 9.01 -2.14 -7.77
N PRO A 114 8.79 -3.10 -8.70
CA PRO A 114 7.57 -3.92 -8.68
C PRO A 114 7.46 -4.78 -7.41
N LYS A 115 8.59 -5.28 -6.90
CA LYS A 115 8.61 -6.04 -5.65
C LYS A 115 8.27 -5.17 -4.44
N LEU A 116 8.65 -3.88 -4.46
CA LEU A 116 8.39 -2.95 -3.36
C LEU A 116 6.96 -2.43 -3.43
N MET A 117 6.38 -2.36 -4.62
CA MET A 117 4.96 -2.02 -4.75
C MET A 117 4.05 -3.19 -4.33
N TYR A 118 4.50 -4.43 -4.48
CA TYR A 118 3.74 -5.60 -4.07
C TYR A 118 3.49 -5.61 -2.55
N GLY A 119 2.22 -5.63 -2.14
CA GLY A 119 1.82 -5.63 -0.73
C GLY A 119 2.02 -4.30 0.00
N SER A 120 2.44 -3.24 -0.69
CA SER A 120 2.69 -1.91 -0.11
C SER A 120 1.48 -1.28 0.57
N SER A 121 0.27 -1.60 0.11
CA SER A 121 -0.98 -1.19 0.77
C SER A 121 -1.23 -1.94 2.08
N ILE A 122 -0.74 -3.18 2.19
CA ILE A 122 -0.97 -4.08 3.33
C ILE A 122 0.03 -3.76 4.45
N TYR A 123 1.34 -3.76 4.16
CA TYR A 123 2.36 -3.46 5.17
C TYR A 123 2.53 -1.95 5.46
N ARG A 124 1.71 -1.09 4.85
CA ARG A 124 1.66 0.35 5.16
C ARG A 124 1.40 0.64 6.62
N SER A 125 0.71 -0.27 7.32
CA SER A 125 0.44 -0.14 8.75
C SER A 125 1.67 -0.34 9.64
N ALA A 126 2.84 -0.66 9.06
CA ALA A 126 4.09 -0.78 9.78
C ALA A 126 4.52 0.54 10.42
N ALA A 127 5.37 0.46 11.44
CA ALA A 127 5.96 1.65 12.05
C ALA A 127 6.74 2.50 11.03
N CYS A 128 6.64 3.83 11.11
CA CYS A 128 7.34 4.74 10.22
C CYS A 128 8.85 4.49 10.18
N SER A 129 9.45 4.11 11.31
CA SER A 129 10.87 3.75 11.39
C SER A 129 11.24 2.54 10.52
N LEU A 130 10.33 1.56 10.37
CA LEU A 130 10.52 0.42 9.50
C LEU A 130 10.31 0.80 8.02
N LEU A 131 9.27 1.58 7.71
CA LEU A 131 9.03 2.07 6.34
C LEU A 131 10.19 2.94 5.84
N ASN A 132 10.76 3.79 6.71
CA ASN A 132 11.93 4.60 6.39
C ASN A 132 13.13 3.75 5.92
N LYS A 133 13.27 2.51 6.40
CA LYS A 133 14.34 1.60 5.91
C LYS A 133 14.17 1.29 4.42
N LEU A 134 12.93 1.13 3.94
CA LEU A 134 12.64 0.88 2.53
C LEU A 134 12.85 2.15 1.70
N ASP A 135 12.40 3.30 2.21
CA ASP A 135 12.58 4.59 1.54
C ASP A 135 14.07 4.92 1.32
N LEU A 136 14.95 4.61 2.28
CA LEU A 136 16.39 4.80 2.13
C LEU A 136 16.98 4.01 0.96
N ILE A 137 16.56 2.76 0.79
CA ILE A 137 17.03 1.88 -0.30
C ILE A 137 16.52 2.41 -1.63
N GLN A 138 15.25 2.81 -1.67
CA GLN A 138 14.62 3.35 -2.86
C GLN A 138 15.28 4.65 -3.30
N ASN A 139 15.53 5.55 -2.36
CA ASN A 139 16.25 6.80 -2.59
C ASN A 139 17.68 6.56 -3.08
N ALA A 140 18.39 5.58 -2.50
CA ALA A 140 19.72 5.20 -2.96
C ALA A 140 19.70 4.68 -4.40
N ALA A 141 18.76 3.79 -4.75
CA ALA A 141 18.63 3.27 -6.11
C ALA A 141 18.30 4.37 -7.13
N LEU A 142 17.42 5.32 -6.77
CA LEU A 142 17.07 6.46 -7.60
C LEU A 142 18.26 7.40 -7.83
N ARG A 143 19.02 7.72 -6.78
CA ARG A 143 20.23 8.56 -6.92
C ARG A 143 21.25 7.93 -7.85
N ILE A 144 21.48 6.61 -7.73
CA ILE A 144 22.38 5.89 -8.63
C ILE A 144 21.85 5.94 -10.07
N SER A 145 20.55 5.67 -10.26
CA SER A 145 19.93 5.65 -11.59
C SER A 145 19.96 7.01 -12.29
N LEU A 146 19.78 8.09 -11.52
CA LEU A 146 19.78 9.48 -12.00
C LEU A 146 21.17 10.11 -12.01
N GLY A 147 22.23 9.39 -11.61
CA GLY A 147 23.58 9.96 -11.46
C GLY A 147 23.66 11.13 -10.47
N ALA A 148 22.72 11.21 -9.51
CA ALA A 148 22.62 12.32 -8.56
C ALA A 148 23.55 12.14 -7.36
N MET A 149 24.01 13.26 -6.77
CA MET A 149 24.83 13.25 -5.56
C MET A 149 24.10 12.55 -4.39
N LYS A 150 24.87 11.93 -3.49
CA LYS A 150 24.33 11.26 -2.29
C LYS A 150 23.56 12.21 -1.38
N SER A 151 23.94 13.49 -1.36
CA SER A 151 23.31 14.57 -0.59
C SER A 151 22.08 15.18 -1.27
N SER A 152 21.81 14.84 -2.54
CA SER A 152 20.71 15.43 -3.29
C SER A 152 19.37 15.12 -2.60
N PRO A 153 18.58 16.14 -2.23
CA PRO A 153 17.24 15.93 -1.73
C PRO A 153 16.40 15.37 -2.88
N LEU A 154 15.99 14.11 -2.77
CA LEU A 154 15.00 13.58 -3.69
C LEU A 154 13.65 14.18 -3.30
N LYS A 155 13.20 15.20 -4.05
CA LYS A 155 11.80 15.59 -4.01
C LYS A 155 10.98 14.39 -4.43
N ARG A 156 10.01 14.00 -3.60
CA ARG A 156 9.18 12.80 -3.80
C ARG A 156 8.48 12.79 -5.17
N ASP A 157 8.28 13.96 -5.76
CA ASP A 157 7.62 14.19 -7.05
C ASP A 157 8.49 13.85 -8.27
N PHE A 158 9.82 13.69 -8.12
CA PHE A 158 10.73 13.39 -9.23
C PHE A 158 10.63 11.94 -9.72
N VAL A 159 9.95 11.07 -8.98
CA VAL A 159 9.73 9.68 -9.39
C VAL A 159 8.37 9.63 -10.11
N PRO A 160 8.33 9.37 -11.42
CA PRO A 160 7.06 9.19 -12.11
C PRO A 160 6.31 8.05 -11.41
N ALA A 161 5.15 8.37 -10.82
CA ALA A 161 4.14 7.46 -10.25
C ALA A 161 4.37 6.84 -8.85
N LEU A 162 4.86 7.58 -7.85
CA LEU A 162 4.75 7.12 -6.46
C LEU A 162 3.83 8.02 -5.63
N PRO A 163 2.67 7.52 -5.20
CA PRO A 163 2.00 8.06 -4.03
C PRO A 163 2.88 7.73 -2.81
N PRO A 164 3.09 8.67 -1.89
CA PRO A 164 3.86 8.44 -0.67
C PRO A 164 3.43 7.17 0.08
N HIS A 165 4.37 6.51 0.78
CA HIS A 165 4.03 5.52 1.81
C HIS A 165 3.10 6.11 2.91
N SER A 166 2.89 7.43 2.93
CA SER A 166 1.93 8.16 3.75
C SER A 166 0.60 8.54 3.08
N GLU A 167 0.44 8.45 1.74
CA GLU A 167 -0.74 9.02 1.02
C GLU A 167 -1.35 8.11 -0.09
N LEU A 168 -1.29 6.77 0.01
CA LEU A 168 -2.11 5.91 -0.86
C LEU A 168 -3.56 5.99 -0.35
N THR A 169 -4.38 6.75 -1.05
CA THR A 169 -5.84 6.66 -0.97
C THR A 169 -6.30 5.29 -1.49
N PRO A 170 -7.46 4.78 -1.03
CA PRO A 170 -7.99 3.51 -1.49
C PRO A 170 -8.17 3.54 -3.01
N VAL A 171 -7.81 2.42 -3.64
CA VAL A 171 -7.82 2.21 -5.10
C VAL A 171 -9.12 2.70 -5.72
N SER A 172 -9.10 3.90 -6.29
CA SER A 172 -9.86 4.19 -7.50
C SER A 172 -8.90 3.89 -8.64
N SER A 173 -9.24 2.88 -9.42
CA SER A 173 -8.44 2.32 -10.51
C SER A 173 -8.19 3.35 -11.61
N PRO A 174 -6.94 3.75 -11.89
CA PRO A 174 -6.61 4.33 -13.18
C PRO A 174 -6.34 3.16 -14.13
N ARG A 175 -7.19 3.02 -15.16
CA ARG A 175 -6.85 2.19 -16.32
C ARG A 175 -5.52 2.70 -16.87
N TYR A 176 -4.45 1.90 -16.79
CA TYR A 176 -3.24 2.18 -17.54
C TYR A 176 -3.55 1.88 -19.02
N PRO A 177 -3.42 2.86 -19.94
CA PRO A 177 -3.30 2.53 -21.35
C PRO A 177 -1.90 1.91 -21.52
N LEU A 178 -1.88 0.60 -21.66
CA LEU A 178 -0.77 -0.13 -22.26
C LEU A 178 -0.61 0.40 -23.71
N PHE A 179 0.63 0.59 -24.16
CA PHE A 179 1.04 0.96 -25.53
C PHE A 179 0.86 2.42 -25.95
N HIS A 180 1.99 3.14 -26.05
CA HIS A 180 2.49 3.79 -27.28
C HIS A 180 3.66 4.73 -26.89
N LEU A 181 4.89 4.23 -26.92
CA LEU A 181 6.08 5.10 -26.98
C LEU A 181 7.23 4.39 -27.71
N TRP A 182 7.08 4.26 -29.02
CA TRP A 182 8.21 4.11 -29.94
C TRP A 182 7.87 4.78 -31.28
N GLY A 183 8.65 5.80 -31.65
CA GLY A 183 9.01 6.18 -33.03
C GLY A 183 8.02 6.98 -33.89
N GLY A 184 8.37 8.23 -34.23
CA GLY A 184 7.99 8.85 -35.51
C GLY A 184 7.68 10.36 -35.49
N PRO A 185 8.06 11.15 -36.51
CA PRO A 185 8.44 12.56 -36.36
C PRO A 185 7.36 13.60 -36.69
N MET A 186 7.70 14.85 -36.34
CA MET A 186 7.01 16.12 -36.54
C MET A 186 6.25 16.24 -37.86
N HIS A 187 4.95 16.55 -37.79
CA HIS A 187 4.32 17.53 -38.68
C HIS A 187 3.25 18.32 -37.92
N SER A 188 3.29 19.63 -38.15
CA SER A 188 2.43 20.68 -37.61
C SER A 188 0.96 20.52 -38.04
N CYS A 189 0.03 20.69 -37.10
CA CYS A 189 -1.23 21.38 -37.35
C CYS A 189 -1.81 21.92 -36.04
N MET A 190 -1.97 23.24 -35.98
CA MET A 190 -2.64 23.98 -34.93
C MET A 190 -4.16 23.76 -35.02
N ALA A 191 -4.84 23.63 -33.87
CA ALA A 191 -5.93 24.54 -33.46
C ALA A 191 -6.50 24.14 -32.07
N PRO A 192 -7.06 25.09 -31.31
CA PRO A 192 -7.19 25.00 -29.85
C PRO A 192 -8.62 24.68 -29.40
N TRP A 193 -8.77 23.84 -28.36
CA TRP A 193 -10.01 23.76 -27.59
C TRP A 193 -9.83 24.48 -26.25
N SER A 194 -10.48 25.63 -26.18
CA SER A 194 -10.56 26.56 -25.08
C SER A 194 -11.10 25.88 -23.82
N MET A 195 -10.39 26.03 -22.70
CA MET A 195 -10.89 25.77 -21.37
C MET A 195 -11.92 26.82 -20.97
N THR A 196 -13.05 26.40 -20.39
CA THR A 196 -13.78 27.24 -19.44
C THR A 196 -14.36 26.36 -18.34
N THR A 197 -13.68 26.33 -17.21
CA THR A 197 -14.21 25.85 -15.92
C THR A 197 -15.08 26.93 -15.29
N PRO A 198 -16.28 26.63 -14.77
CA PRO A 198 -17.00 27.57 -13.90
C PRO A 198 -16.46 27.50 -12.45
N PRO A 199 -16.36 28.63 -11.72
CA PRO A 199 -15.96 28.65 -10.32
C PRO A 199 -17.13 28.32 -9.38
N CYS A 200 -16.83 27.53 -8.34
CA CYS A 200 -17.67 27.26 -7.18
C CYS A 200 -17.87 28.53 -6.35
N GLN A 201 -19.12 28.95 -6.12
CA GLN A 201 -19.45 30.01 -5.16
C GLN A 201 -19.88 29.42 -3.81
N SER A 202 -19.36 30.01 -2.73
CA SER A 202 -19.73 29.83 -1.33
C SER A 202 -21.10 30.43 -1.00
N PRO A 203 -21.87 29.87 -0.04
CA PRO A 203 -23.15 30.44 0.35
C PRO A 203 -22.99 31.55 1.41
N THR A 204 -23.47 32.75 1.11
CA THR A 204 -23.71 33.85 2.05
C THR A 204 -25.19 33.93 2.45
N ASN A 205 -25.39 34.13 3.74
CA ASN A 205 -26.63 34.28 4.51
C ASN A 205 -27.49 35.50 4.08
N PRO A 206 -28.83 35.41 4.00
CA PRO A 206 -29.71 36.57 3.91
C PRO A 206 -30.33 36.97 5.26
N GLN A 207 -30.24 38.27 5.56
CA GLN A 207 -30.91 38.96 6.67
C GLN A 207 -32.41 39.19 6.40
N HIS A 208 -33.15 39.32 7.52
CA HIS A 208 -34.52 39.82 7.67
C HIS A 208 -34.80 41.16 6.97
N PRO A 209 -36.07 41.44 6.65
CA PRO A 209 -36.70 42.62 7.27
C PRO A 209 -38.20 42.47 7.60
N GLY A 210 -38.73 43.36 8.45
CA GLY A 210 -40.14 43.76 8.42
C GLY A 210 -40.87 43.78 9.77
N LEU A 211 -40.99 44.98 10.36
CA LEU A 211 -41.89 45.31 11.47
C LEU A 211 -43.37 45.30 11.03
N THR A 212 -44.27 44.87 11.91
CA THR A 212 -45.59 45.51 12.10
C THR A 212 -46.03 45.44 13.57
N THR A 213 -46.37 46.60 14.10
CA THR A 213 -46.96 46.89 15.42
C THR A 213 -48.41 46.44 15.50
N THR A 214 -48.85 45.82 16.60
CA THR A 214 -50.22 46.03 17.12
C THR A 214 -50.27 45.83 18.64
N THR A 215 -50.94 46.79 19.27
CA THR A 215 -51.16 47.02 20.71
C THR A 215 -52.27 46.13 21.29
N SER A 216 -52.39 46.14 22.64
CA SER A 216 -53.57 45.77 23.48
C SER A 216 -53.54 44.32 24.02
N THR A 217 -53.85 43.97 25.28
CA THR A 217 -54.27 44.67 26.51
C THR A 217 -54.31 43.62 27.64
N VAL A 218 -53.81 43.99 28.82
CA VAL A 218 -54.33 43.73 30.20
C VAL A 218 -54.95 42.35 30.52
N HIS A 219 -54.30 41.55 31.38
CA HIS A 219 -54.57 41.44 32.84
C HIS A 219 -53.58 40.47 33.50
#